data_AF-A0AAU5I016-F1
#
_entry.id   AF-A0AAU5I016-F1
#
_cell.length_a   1.000
_cell.length_b   1.000
_cell.length_c   1.000
_cell.angle_alpha   90.00
_cell.angle_beta   90.00
_cell.angle_gamma   90.00
#
_symmetry.space_group_name_H-M   'P 1'
#
loop_
_entity.id
_entity.type
_entity.pdbx_description
1 polymer ?
#
loop_
_entity_poly.entity_id
_entity_poly.type
_entity_poly.pdbx_seq_one_letter_code
_entity_poly.pdbx_strand_id
1 'polypeptide(L)'
;MPAGCPARPGSSTTWTTISTPAAAYGTLPIVEGTVIRLDIDHLPSGATPKPVRLWWSGTDATAADADRLWQAYLRRFDIEHTVRLFKQTLGWTSPKIRTPEAADRWTWLILAAYTQLRLARPLAADRRRPWERPTPPDRLTPARVRRDFRHIRPKTACQAQAPKPSRPGPGRPPGRKNTRPTPRHDVHTPHKTPAAKQRTKTSTTSRPRRTG
;
A
#
# COMPACT_ATOMS: atom_id res chain seq x y z
N MET A 1 15.71 -48.84 -1.51
CA MET A 1 15.83 -49.20 -0.08
C MET A 1 17.30 -49.32 0.24
N PRO A 2 17.84 -48.72 1.31
CA PRO A 2 17.16 -48.53 2.60
C PRO A 2 17.07 -47.08 3.10
N ALA A 3 16.07 -46.87 3.98
CA ALA A 3 15.96 -45.97 5.12
C ALA A 3 16.45 -44.51 4.96
N GLY A 4 15.61 -43.48 4.97
CA GLY A 4 14.51 -43.25 5.91
C GLY A 4 15.04 -42.51 7.15
N CYS A 5 15.32 -41.21 7.02
CA CYS A 5 15.68 -40.35 8.14
C CYS A 5 14.46 -39.48 8.49
N PRO A 6 13.77 -39.70 9.63
CA PRO A 6 12.60 -38.92 9.98
C PRO A 6 13.01 -37.55 10.50
N ALA A 7 12.57 -36.48 9.83
CA ALA A 7 12.57 -35.14 10.39
C ALA A 7 11.67 -35.14 11.64
N ARG A 8 12.27 -34.91 12.82
CA ARG A 8 11.53 -34.73 14.07
C ARG A 8 10.80 -33.38 14.03
N PRO A 9 9.47 -33.32 14.16
CA PRO A 9 8.78 -32.06 14.42
C PRO A 9 9.00 -31.70 15.90
N GLY A 10 9.91 -30.78 16.16
CA GLY A 10 10.02 -30.15 17.46
C GLY A 10 8.89 -29.12 17.63
N SER A 11 7.75 -29.52 18.17
CA SER A 11 6.70 -28.60 18.60
C SER A 11 7.16 -27.92 19.91
N SER A 12 7.79 -26.76 19.81
CA SER A 12 7.98 -25.89 20.98
C SER A 12 6.80 -24.93 21.10
N THR A 13 5.83 -25.26 21.93
CA THR A 13 4.76 -24.34 22.34
C THR A 13 5.34 -23.36 23.36
N THR A 14 5.74 -22.17 22.92
CA THR A 14 6.16 -21.10 23.82
C THR A 14 5.07 -20.03 23.83
N TRP A 15 4.35 -19.93 24.94
CA TRP A 15 3.37 -18.87 25.18
C TRP A 15 4.11 -17.54 25.38
N THR A 16 3.71 -16.49 24.68
CA THR A 16 4.15 -15.12 24.99
C THR A 16 2.93 -14.23 25.00
N THR A 17 2.52 -13.83 26.21
CA THR A 17 1.46 -12.85 26.44
C THR A 17 1.91 -11.50 25.90
N ILE A 18 1.30 -11.04 24.80
CA ILE A 18 1.47 -9.66 24.33
C ILE A 18 0.42 -8.82 25.07
N SER A 19 0.82 -8.13 26.13
CA SER A 19 -0.04 -7.14 26.79
C SER A 19 0.10 -5.77 26.12
N THR A 20 -1.01 -5.23 25.62
CA THR A 20 -1.14 -3.82 25.20
C THR A 20 -1.92 -3.07 26.29
N PRO A 21 -1.61 -1.80 26.63
CA PRO A 21 -2.29 -1.10 27.72
C PRO A 21 -3.79 -0.93 27.42
N ALA A 22 -4.60 -1.65 28.21
CA ALA A 22 -6.04 -1.80 28.11
C ALA A 22 -6.76 -0.79 29.02
N ALA A 23 -6.83 0.47 28.61
CA ALA A 23 -7.56 1.48 29.40
C ALA A 23 -9.01 1.73 28.93
N ALA A 24 -9.43 1.22 27.76
CA ALA A 24 -10.74 1.53 27.17
C ALA A 24 -11.64 0.31 26.88
N TYR A 25 -11.09 -0.90 26.94
CA TYR A 25 -11.80 -2.15 26.68
C TYR A 25 -11.51 -3.06 27.88
N GLY A 26 -12.53 -3.68 28.48
CA GLY A 26 -12.41 -4.50 29.70
C GLY A 26 -11.48 -5.73 29.54
N THR A 27 -11.80 -6.85 30.20
CA THR A 27 -11.00 -8.08 30.04
C THR A 27 -10.99 -8.52 28.57
N LEU A 28 -9.83 -8.46 27.92
CA LEU A 28 -9.68 -8.88 26.53
C LEU A 28 -9.91 -10.40 26.43
N PRO A 29 -10.66 -10.88 25.42
CA PRO A 29 -10.84 -12.30 25.23
C PRO A 29 -9.50 -12.97 24.90
N ILE A 30 -9.24 -14.12 25.53
CA ILE A 30 -8.14 -14.99 25.14
C ILE A 30 -8.56 -15.65 23.82
N VAL A 31 -7.78 -15.43 22.76
CA VAL A 31 -8.01 -16.03 21.45
C VAL A 31 -6.96 -17.11 21.23
N GLU A 32 -7.42 -18.36 21.15
CA GLU A 32 -6.56 -19.50 20.79
C GLU A 32 -6.14 -19.42 19.32
N GLY A 33 -4.95 -19.93 19.01
CA GLY A 33 -4.44 -19.92 17.65
C GLY A 33 -3.05 -20.51 17.53
N THR A 34 -2.64 -20.77 16.30
CA THR A 34 -1.34 -21.34 15.96
C THR A 34 -0.33 -20.24 15.62
N VAL A 35 0.90 -20.38 16.14
CA VAL A 35 2.05 -19.59 15.70
C VAL A 35 2.92 -20.44 14.77
N ILE A 36 3.06 -20.00 13.53
CA ILE A 36 3.90 -20.62 12.51
C ILE A 36 5.22 -19.85 12.44
N ARG A 37 6.32 -20.55 12.69
CA ARG A 37 7.67 -20.01 12.53
C ARG A 37 8.19 -20.34 11.13
N LEU A 38 8.67 -19.32 10.44
CA LEU A 38 9.28 -19.42 9.12
C LEU A 38 10.76 -19.10 9.27
N ASP A 39 11.59 -20.12 9.12
CA ASP A 39 13.02 -19.96 9.00
C ASP A 39 13.36 -19.69 7.53
N ILE A 40 14.13 -18.63 7.29
CA ILE A 40 14.49 -18.16 5.94
C ILE A 40 15.96 -18.45 5.76
N ASP A 41 16.31 -19.28 4.78
CA ASP A 41 17.71 -19.67 4.55
C ASP A 41 18.53 -18.54 3.91
N HIS A 42 17.91 -17.76 3.02
CA HIS A 42 18.61 -16.74 2.24
C HIS A 42 17.75 -15.51 1.95
N LEU A 43 18.34 -14.34 2.15
CA LEU A 43 17.80 -13.05 1.70
C LEU A 43 18.62 -12.52 0.53
N PRO A 44 17.99 -12.08 -0.58
CA PRO A 44 18.70 -11.51 -1.73
C PRO A 44 19.54 -10.27 -1.41
N SER A 45 19.26 -9.59 -0.30
CA SER A 45 20.02 -8.43 0.17
C SER A 45 21.32 -8.79 0.90
N GLY A 46 21.59 -10.08 1.16
CA GLY A 46 22.74 -10.54 1.94
C GLY A 46 22.63 -10.28 3.45
N ALA A 47 21.51 -9.74 3.92
CA ALA A 47 21.28 -9.53 5.35
C ALA A 47 21.05 -10.86 6.09
N THR A 48 21.35 -10.88 7.40
CA THR A 48 21.05 -12.04 8.25
C THR A 48 19.54 -12.25 8.33
N PRO A 49 19.01 -13.40 7.86
CA PRO A 49 17.58 -13.66 7.87
C PRO A 49 17.09 -13.81 9.31
N LYS A 50 16.15 -12.94 9.69
CA LYS A 50 15.42 -13.10 10.95
C LYS A 50 14.20 -13.97 10.70
N PRO A 51 13.91 -14.96 11.57
CA PRO A 51 12.74 -15.80 11.42
C PRO A 51 11.47 -14.94 11.51
N VAL A 52 10.52 -15.22 10.62
CA VAL A 52 9.21 -14.57 10.62
C VAL A 52 8.25 -15.45 11.41
N ARG A 53 7.44 -14.84 12.27
CA ARG A 53 6.37 -15.53 13.00
C ARG A 53 5.02 -15.06 12.47
N LEU A 54 4.21 -16.00 12.00
CA LEU A 54 2.84 -15.76 11.59
C LEU A 54 1.90 -16.30 12.66
N TRP A 55 0.89 -15.52 13.03
CA TRP A 55 -0.19 -15.99 13.90
C TRP A 55 -1.44 -16.23 13.07
N TRP A 56 -2.14 -17.33 13.34
CA TRP A 56 -3.38 -17.73 12.71
C TRP A 56 -4.36 -18.23 13.78
N SER A 57 -5.65 -17.88 13.66
CA SER A 57 -6.66 -18.21 14.67
C SER A 57 -7.11 -19.68 14.68
N GLY A 58 -6.63 -20.52 13.76
CA GLY A 58 -6.90 -21.96 13.79
C GLY A 58 -6.01 -22.66 14.82
N THR A 59 -6.55 -23.67 15.51
CA THR A 59 -5.88 -24.38 16.62
C THR A 59 -5.14 -25.65 16.19
N ASP A 60 -5.45 -26.19 15.01
CA ASP A 60 -4.92 -27.48 14.53
C ASP A 60 -4.27 -27.33 13.14
N ALA A 61 -3.27 -26.45 13.03
CA ALA A 61 -2.63 -26.20 11.74
C ALA A 61 -1.89 -27.44 11.22
N THR A 62 -2.27 -27.88 10.03
CA THR A 62 -1.55 -28.91 9.29
C THR A 62 -0.36 -28.31 8.54
N ALA A 63 0.52 -29.16 8.01
CA ALA A 63 1.60 -28.70 7.12
C ALA A 63 1.06 -27.97 5.87
N ALA A 64 -0.08 -28.43 5.33
CA ALA A 64 -0.74 -27.77 4.20
C ALA A 64 -1.26 -26.37 4.56
N ASP A 65 -1.73 -26.18 5.80
CA ASP A 65 -2.13 -24.86 6.30
C ASP A 65 -0.92 -23.93 6.41
N ALA A 66 0.22 -24.43 6.92
CA ALA A 66 1.45 -23.66 6.98
C ALA A 66 1.91 -23.17 5.60
N ASP A 67 1.89 -24.06 4.59
CA ASP A 67 2.22 -23.70 3.21
C ASP A 67 1.27 -22.65 2.66
N ARG A 68 -0.04 -22.83 2.85
CA ARG A 68 -1.06 -21.87 2.40
C ARG A 68 -0.89 -20.50 3.06
N LEU A 69 -0.67 -20.47 4.38
CA LEU A 69 -0.55 -19.23 5.16
C LEU A 69 0.74 -18.47 4.79
N TRP A 70 1.84 -19.17 4.56
CA TRP A 70 3.07 -18.57 4.02
C TRP A 70 2.84 -17.98 2.63
N GLN A 71 2.22 -18.71 1.71
CA GLN A 71 1.92 -18.18 0.38
C GLN A 71 0.99 -16.96 0.44
N ALA A 72 -0.01 -16.97 1.33
CA ALA A 72 -0.87 -15.82 1.57
C ALA A 72 -0.09 -14.62 2.14
N TYR A 73 0.85 -14.87 3.05
CA TYR A 73 1.72 -13.82 3.60
C TYR A 73 2.58 -13.17 2.52
N LEU A 74 3.14 -13.95 1.59
CA LEU A 74 3.90 -13.40 0.45
C LEU A 74 3.04 -12.49 -0.44
N ARG A 75 1.75 -12.80 -0.58
CA ARG A 75 0.79 -11.99 -1.35
C ARG A 75 0.38 -10.70 -0.65
N ARG A 76 0.67 -10.53 0.65
CA ARG A 76 0.42 -9.27 1.37
C ARG A 76 1.03 -8.08 0.65
N PHE A 77 2.22 -8.23 0.08
CA PHE A 77 2.92 -7.13 -0.58
C PHE A 77 2.25 -6.68 -1.90
N ASP A 78 1.31 -7.46 -2.44
CA ASP A 78 0.53 -7.06 -3.61
C ASP A 78 -0.38 -5.84 -3.31
N ILE A 79 -0.76 -5.63 -2.04
CA ILE A 79 -1.53 -4.44 -1.64
C ILE A 79 -0.72 -3.16 -1.83
N GLU A 80 0.57 -3.19 -1.51
CA GLU A 80 1.46 -2.02 -1.63
C GLU A 80 1.62 -1.62 -3.09
N HIS A 81 1.77 -2.61 -3.98
CA HIS A 81 1.78 -2.40 -5.42
C HIS A 81 0.46 -1.80 -5.93
N THR A 82 -0.66 -2.25 -5.39
CA THR A 82 -1.99 -1.75 -5.75
C THR A 82 -2.17 -0.29 -5.29
N VAL A 83 -1.78 0.02 -4.05
CA VAL A 83 -1.79 1.40 -3.53
C VAL A 83 -0.86 2.30 -4.34
N ARG A 84 0.33 1.81 -4.70
CA ARG A 84 1.27 2.54 -5.56
C ARG A 84 0.68 2.83 -6.94
N LEU A 85 0.04 1.83 -7.56
CA LEU A 85 -0.68 2.01 -8.83
C LEU A 85 -1.75 3.09 -8.69
N PHE A 86 -2.58 3.03 -7.64
CA PHE A 86 -3.66 3.99 -7.44
C PHE A 86 -3.13 5.43 -7.33
N LYS A 87 -2.12 5.64 -6.48
CA LYS A 87 -1.53 6.97 -6.27
C LYS A 87 -0.80 7.49 -7.51
N GLN A 88 0.12 6.70 -8.05
CA GLN A 88 1.06 7.17 -9.08
C GLN A 88 0.50 7.10 -10.50
N THR A 89 -0.37 6.14 -10.76
CA THR A 89 -0.82 5.81 -12.12
C THR A 89 -2.25 6.28 -12.35
N LEU A 90 -3.18 5.97 -11.44
CA LEU A 90 -4.60 6.33 -11.58
C LEU A 90 -4.93 7.72 -11.02
N GLY A 91 -3.98 8.37 -10.33
CA GLY A 91 -4.16 9.73 -9.84
C GLY A 91 -5.05 9.83 -8.61
N TRP A 92 -5.05 8.81 -7.74
CA TRP A 92 -5.86 8.79 -6.52
C TRP A 92 -5.66 10.05 -5.66
N THR A 93 -4.44 10.58 -5.60
CA THR A 93 -4.10 11.81 -4.85
C THR A 93 -3.97 13.06 -5.73
N SER A 94 -4.31 12.98 -7.02
CA SER A 94 -4.21 14.11 -7.95
C SER A 94 -5.27 15.20 -7.76
N PRO A 95 -6.56 14.90 -7.49
CA PRO A 95 -7.57 15.95 -7.40
C PRO A 95 -7.48 16.71 -6.06
N LYS A 96 -7.68 18.03 -6.12
CA LYS A 96 -7.75 18.92 -4.94
C LYS A 96 -9.17 18.93 -4.36
N ILE A 97 -9.57 17.80 -3.78
CA ILE A 97 -10.90 17.60 -3.21
C ILE A 97 -11.01 18.29 -1.85
N ARG A 98 -12.16 18.92 -1.57
CA ARG A 98 -12.37 19.74 -0.37
C ARG A 98 -13.32 19.14 0.65
N THR A 99 -14.13 18.15 0.29
CA THR A 99 -15.09 17.50 1.21
C THR A 99 -14.83 16.00 1.26
N PRO A 100 -15.06 15.34 2.41
CA PRO A 100 -14.81 13.90 2.55
C PRO A 100 -15.68 13.06 1.60
N GLU A 101 -16.94 13.44 1.40
CA GLU A 101 -17.86 12.69 0.52
C GLU A 101 -17.40 12.74 -0.94
N ALA A 102 -16.78 13.84 -1.36
CA ALA A 102 -16.19 13.92 -2.69
C ALA A 102 -14.92 13.06 -2.80
N ALA A 103 -14.16 12.90 -1.72
CA ALA A 103 -12.99 12.04 -1.68
C ALA A 103 -13.39 10.56 -1.73
N ASP A 104 -14.50 10.20 -1.07
CA ASP A 104 -15.08 8.85 -1.14
C ASP A 104 -15.55 8.53 -2.56
N ARG A 105 -16.32 9.43 -3.20
CA ARG A 105 -16.74 9.26 -4.60
C ARG A 105 -15.54 9.13 -5.54
N TRP A 106 -14.48 9.90 -5.32
CA TRP A 106 -13.26 9.79 -6.11
C TRP A 106 -12.58 8.43 -5.92
N THR A 107 -12.53 7.91 -4.69
CA THR A 107 -12.00 6.58 -4.40
C THR A 107 -12.81 5.50 -5.13
N TRP A 108 -14.14 5.61 -5.15
CA TRP A 108 -15.00 4.71 -5.93
C TRP A 108 -14.71 4.77 -7.43
N LEU A 109 -14.44 5.95 -7.99
CA LEU A 109 -14.04 6.08 -9.40
C LEU A 109 -12.68 5.41 -9.68
N ILE A 110 -11.71 5.54 -8.77
CA ILE A 110 -10.41 4.85 -8.88
C ILE A 110 -10.60 3.33 -8.85
N LEU A 111 -11.43 2.82 -7.93
CA LEU A 111 -11.73 1.39 -7.82
C LEU A 111 -12.44 0.89 -9.09
N ALA A 112 -13.42 1.63 -9.61
CA ALA A 112 -14.10 1.29 -10.86
C ALA A 112 -13.15 1.29 -12.07
N ALA A 113 -12.22 2.26 -12.16
CA ALA A 113 -11.21 2.25 -13.20
C ALA A 113 -10.27 1.04 -13.06
N TYR A 114 -9.86 0.70 -11.83
CA TYR A 114 -9.02 -0.47 -11.57
C TYR A 114 -9.73 -1.78 -11.97
N THR A 115 -11.01 -1.94 -11.64
CA THR A 115 -11.79 -3.13 -12.03
C THR A 115 -11.96 -3.20 -13.55
N GLN A 116 -12.22 -2.08 -14.23
CA GLN A 116 -12.27 -2.04 -15.70
C GLN A 116 -10.93 -2.48 -16.32
N LEU A 117 -9.79 -2.04 -15.79
CA LEU A 117 -8.47 -2.48 -16.27
C LEU A 117 -8.22 -3.97 -16.03
N ARG A 118 -8.72 -4.53 -14.91
CA ARG A 118 -8.62 -5.97 -14.63
C ARG A 118 -9.46 -6.78 -15.60
N LEU A 119 -10.69 -6.34 -15.87
CA LEU A 119 -11.61 -7.01 -16.80
C LEU A 119 -11.18 -6.87 -18.26
N ALA A 120 -10.54 -5.77 -18.64
CA ALA A 120 -10.03 -5.54 -19.99
C ALA A 120 -8.72 -6.29 -20.29
N ARG A 121 -8.11 -6.96 -19.30
CA ARG A 121 -6.84 -7.70 -19.48
C ARG A 121 -6.82 -8.61 -20.72
N PRO A 122 -7.77 -9.54 -20.92
CA PRO A 122 -7.75 -10.44 -22.08
C PRO A 122 -7.90 -9.71 -23.43
N LEU A 123 -8.36 -8.46 -23.44
CA LEU A 123 -8.53 -7.66 -24.65
C LEU A 123 -7.27 -6.85 -25.01
N ALA A 124 -6.27 -6.81 -24.13
CA ALA A 124 -5.07 -6.01 -24.31
C ALA A 124 -4.03 -6.74 -25.17
N ALA A 125 -3.53 -6.06 -26.20
CA ALA A 125 -2.49 -6.56 -27.11
C ALA A 125 -1.05 -6.35 -26.58
N ASP A 126 -0.88 -5.91 -25.32
CA ASP A 126 0.40 -5.53 -24.69
C ASP A 126 1.24 -4.56 -25.54
N ARG A 127 0.84 -3.29 -25.57
CA ARG A 127 1.63 -2.19 -26.18
C ARG A 127 2.84 -1.83 -25.31
N ARG A 128 3.80 -2.75 -25.26
CA ARG A 128 5.03 -2.64 -24.49
C ARG A 128 5.97 -1.56 -25.04
N ARG A 129 6.84 -1.04 -24.18
CA ARG A 129 8.01 -0.24 -24.60
C ARG A 129 9.09 -1.17 -25.16
N PRO A 130 10.05 -0.66 -25.96
CA PRO A 130 11.06 -1.52 -26.58
C PRO A 130 11.91 -2.34 -25.60
N TRP A 131 12.19 -1.80 -24.41
CA TRP A 131 12.99 -2.46 -23.36
C TRP A 131 12.16 -3.30 -22.37
N GLU A 132 10.84 -3.31 -22.53
CA GLU A 132 9.94 -4.01 -21.64
C GLU A 132 9.85 -5.48 -22.06
N ARG A 133 10.09 -6.42 -21.12
CA ARG A 133 9.96 -7.86 -21.40
C ARG A 133 8.53 -8.20 -21.84
N PRO A 134 8.35 -9.12 -22.81
CA PRO A 134 7.04 -9.66 -23.15
C PRO A 134 6.41 -10.34 -21.93
N THR A 135 5.10 -10.26 -21.80
CA THR A 135 4.34 -10.88 -20.72
C THR A 135 3.13 -11.56 -21.33
N PRO A 136 2.81 -12.80 -20.97
CA PRO A 136 1.67 -13.50 -21.54
C PRO A 136 0.36 -12.76 -21.16
N PRO A 137 -0.68 -12.81 -22.01
CA PRO A 137 -1.89 -12.00 -21.84
C PRO A 137 -2.57 -12.15 -20.47
N ASP A 138 -2.54 -13.36 -19.90
CA ASP A 138 -3.10 -13.69 -18.59
C ASP A 138 -2.38 -13.00 -17.42
N ARG A 139 -1.12 -12.61 -17.61
CA ARG A 139 -0.25 -11.99 -16.58
C ARG A 139 -0.02 -10.49 -16.77
N LEU A 140 -0.70 -9.86 -17.73
CA LEU A 140 -0.55 -8.43 -17.96
C LEU A 140 -0.96 -7.62 -16.72
N THR A 141 -0.07 -6.73 -16.30
CA THR A 141 -0.32 -5.83 -15.16
C THR A 141 -1.35 -4.76 -15.54
N PRO A 142 -2.15 -4.27 -14.59
CA PRO A 142 -3.12 -3.19 -14.85
C PRO A 142 -2.51 -1.95 -15.51
N ALA A 143 -1.24 -1.63 -15.20
CA ALA A 143 -0.51 -0.54 -15.84
C ALA A 143 -0.24 -0.79 -17.34
N ARG A 144 0.09 -2.03 -17.73
CA ARG A 144 0.24 -2.43 -19.15
C ARG A 144 -1.09 -2.35 -19.88
N VAL A 145 -2.16 -2.89 -19.28
CA VAL A 145 -3.52 -2.83 -19.84
C VAL A 145 -3.96 -1.38 -20.03
N ARG A 146 -3.73 -0.50 -19.05
CA ARG A 146 -4.05 0.94 -19.14
C ARG A 146 -3.44 1.59 -20.37
N ARG A 147 -2.18 1.26 -20.70
CA ARG A 147 -1.49 1.84 -21.86
C ARG A 147 -2.18 1.46 -23.17
N ASP A 148 -2.72 0.25 -23.25
CA ASP A 148 -3.44 -0.21 -24.43
C ASP A 148 -4.94 0.15 -24.41
N PHE A 149 -5.49 0.53 -23.24
CA PHE A 149 -6.91 0.77 -23.03
C PHE A 149 -7.53 1.79 -24.00
N ARG A 150 -6.73 2.75 -24.49
CA ARG A 150 -7.18 3.71 -25.53
C ARG A 150 -7.59 3.04 -26.84
N HIS A 151 -7.05 1.87 -27.17
CA HIS A 151 -7.40 1.09 -28.36
C HIS A 151 -8.50 0.06 -28.08
N ILE A 152 -8.69 -0.31 -26.81
CA ILE A 152 -9.77 -1.21 -26.36
C ILE A 152 -11.09 -0.45 -26.32
N ARG A 153 -11.08 0.77 -25.77
CA ARG A 153 -12.29 1.60 -25.53
C ARG A 153 -13.19 1.75 -26.77
N PRO A 154 -12.70 2.04 -27.98
CA PRO A 154 -13.56 2.18 -29.17
C PRO A 154 -14.22 0.87 -29.62
N LYS A 155 -13.65 -0.29 -29.24
CA LYS A 155 -14.15 -1.62 -29.59
C LYS A 155 -15.16 -2.15 -28.59
N THR A 156 -15.33 -1.46 -27.46
CA THR A 156 -16.27 -1.85 -26.40
C THR A 156 -17.55 -1.04 -26.56
N ALA A 157 -18.71 -1.66 -26.31
CA ALA A 157 -19.98 -0.96 -26.31
C ALA A 157 -19.95 0.22 -25.32
N CYS A 158 -20.32 1.41 -25.80
CA CYS A 158 -20.41 2.60 -24.96
C CYS A 158 -21.66 2.49 -24.07
N GLN A 159 -21.45 2.20 -22.78
CA GLN A 159 -22.54 2.11 -21.79
C GLN A 159 -23.05 3.50 -21.36
N ALA A 160 -22.34 4.57 -21.72
CA ALA A 160 -22.76 5.93 -21.39
C ALA A 160 -23.79 6.43 -22.41
N GLN A 161 -24.87 7.03 -21.90
CA GLN A 161 -25.80 7.79 -22.73
C GLN A 161 -25.10 9.01 -23.35
N ALA A 162 -25.69 9.52 -24.44
CA ALA A 162 -25.25 10.78 -25.03
C ALA A 162 -25.21 11.88 -23.94
N PRO A 163 -24.15 12.72 -23.92
CA PRO A 163 -24.08 13.83 -22.99
C PRO A 163 -25.32 14.71 -23.12
N LYS A 164 -25.85 15.17 -21.99
CA LYS A 164 -26.94 16.16 -22.03
C LYS A 164 -26.43 17.42 -22.74
N PRO A 165 -27.13 17.94 -23.76
CA PRO A 165 -26.78 19.21 -24.38
C PRO A 165 -26.73 20.30 -23.31
N SER A 166 -25.59 20.96 -23.16
CA SER A 166 -25.46 22.12 -22.27
C SER A 166 -24.88 23.29 -23.06
N ARG A 167 -25.40 24.49 -22.81
CA ARG A 167 -24.78 25.73 -23.24
C ARG A 167 -23.96 26.27 -22.05
N PRO A 168 -22.79 26.89 -22.28
CA PRO A 168 -22.13 27.65 -21.23
C PRO A 168 -23.15 28.58 -20.59
N GLY A 169 -23.27 28.53 -19.26
CA GLY A 169 -24.11 29.50 -18.55
C GLY A 169 -23.63 30.93 -18.86
N PRO A 170 -24.43 31.96 -18.57
CA PRO A 170 -24.17 33.37 -18.93
C PRO A 170 -22.93 34.01 -18.27
N GLY A 171 -22.01 33.21 -17.73
CA GLY A 171 -20.86 33.66 -16.99
C GLY A 171 -21.26 34.41 -15.73
N ARG A 172 -20.27 35.06 -15.12
CA ARG A 172 -20.50 36.02 -14.04
C ARG A 172 -20.82 37.37 -14.67
N PRO A 173 -21.90 38.06 -14.27
CA PRO A 173 -22.18 39.41 -14.74
C PRO A 173 -21.00 40.35 -14.45
N PRO A 174 -20.61 41.23 -15.39
CA PRO A 174 -19.61 42.26 -15.17
C PRO A 174 -19.93 43.09 -13.90
N GLY A 175 -18.92 43.45 -13.12
CA GLY A 175 -19.07 44.27 -11.92
C GLY A 175 -19.51 43.52 -10.64
N ARG A 176 -19.96 42.26 -10.72
CA ARG A 176 -20.30 41.50 -9.50
C ARG A 176 -19.08 40.79 -8.90
N LYS A 177 -18.66 41.24 -7.71
CA LYS A 177 -17.62 40.57 -6.88
C LYS A 177 -18.14 39.28 -6.22
N ASN A 178 -17.25 38.38 -5.83
CA ASN A 178 -17.64 37.11 -5.19
C ASN A 178 -18.02 37.38 -3.73
N THR A 179 -19.32 37.36 -3.41
CA THR A 179 -19.83 37.64 -2.06
C THR A 179 -19.80 36.42 -1.13
N ARG A 180 -19.54 35.22 -1.66
CA ARG A 180 -19.37 33.99 -0.88
C ARG A 180 -18.02 33.33 -1.21
N PRO A 181 -16.90 33.86 -0.68
CA PRO A 181 -15.63 33.16 -0.72
C PRO A 181 -15.78 31.79 -0.05
N THR A 182 -15.17 30.76 -0.63
CA THR A 182 -15.13 29.43 0.01
C THR A 182 -14.31 29.52 1.31
N PRO A 183 -14.81 28.99 2.44
CA PRO A 183 -14.04 28.89 3.68
C PRO A 183 -12.69 28.23 3.41
N ARG A 184 -11.61 28.86 3.87
CA ARG A 184 -10.27 28.29 3.82
C ARG A 184 -9.94 27.77 5.22
N HIS A 185 -9.55 26.51 5.29
CA HIS A 185 -9.02 25.93 6.52
C HIS A 185 -7.51 26.03 6.49
N ASP A 186 -6.91 26.46 7.61
CA ASP A 186 -5.46 26.49 7.73
C ASP A 186 -4.90 25.08 7.68
N VAL A 187 -3.88 24.89 6.84
CA VAL A 187 -3.16 23.62 6.76
C VAL A 187 -2.20 23.58 7.94
N HIS A 188 -2.60 22.92 9.03
CA HIS A 188 -1.67 22.60 10.12
C HIS A 188 -0.64 21.59 9.60
N THR A 189 0.49 22.08 9.10
CA THR A 189 1.68 21.25 8.93
C THR A 189 2.32 21.14 10.31
N PRO A 190 2.41 19.94 10.90
CA PRO A 190 3.12 19.78 12.16
C PRO A 190 4.60 20.08 11.92
N HIS A 191 5.01 21.31 12.21
CA HIS A 191 6.42 21.64 12.33
C HIS A 191 6.95 20.83 13.51
N LYS A 192 7.86 19.88 13.27
CA LYS A 192 8.68 19.35 14.36
C LYS A 192 9.40 20.52 14.99
N THR A 193 9.05 20.87 16.22
CA THR A 193 9.84 21.80 17.02
C THR A 193 11.27 21.27 17.03
N PRO A 194 12.27 22.01 16.51
CA PRO A 194 13.64 21.57 16.63
C PRO A 194 13.96 21.46 18.12
N ALA A 195 14.39 20.27 18.55
CA ALA A 195 14.86 20.07 19.92
C ALA A 195 15.91 21.14 20.22
N ALA A 196 15.76 21.85 21.33
CA ALA A 196 16.72 22.85 21.77
C ALA A 196 18.10 22.18 21.88
N LYS A 197 19.03 22.55 20.98
CA LYS A 197 20.42 22.15 21.12
C LYS A 197 20.94 22.77 22.41
N GLN A 198 21.21 21.95 23.42
CA GLN A 198 22.02 22.38 24.56
C GLN A 198 23.35 22.89 24.01
N ARG A 199 23.63 24.19 24.21
CA ARG A 199 24.96 24.75 23.95
C ARG A 199 25.92 24.07 24.93
N THR A 200 26.77 23.19 24.42
CA THR A 200 27.94 22.72 25.16
C THR A 200 28.80 23.93 25.51
N LYS A 201 29.08 24.12 26.80
CA LYS A 201 30.00 25.17 27.27
C LYS A 201 31.39 24.88 26.69
N THR A 202 31.95 25.83 25.97
CA THR A 202 33.35 25.79 25.53
C THR A 202 34.25 25.76 26.77
N SER A 203 35.10 24.75 26.91
CA SER A 203 36.05 24.64 28.01
C SER A 203 37.09 25.77 27.93
N THR A 204 37.30 26.50 29.02
CA THR A 204 38.25 27.62 29.15
C THR A 204 39.70 27.21 29.41
N THR A 205 40.07 25.94 29.20
CA THR A 205 41.45 25.49 29.41
C THR A 205 42.29 25.73 28.15
N SER A 206 43.26 26.64 28.24
CA SER A 206 44.24 26.88 27.18
C SER A 206 45.12 25.64 26.99
N ARG A 207 45.19 25.14 25.77
CA ARG A 207 46.06 24.01 25.41
C ARG A 207 47.46 24.57 25.06
N PRO A 208 48.56 24.08 25.66
CA PRO A 208 49.89 24.62 25.41
C PRO A 208 50.34 24.33 23.97
N ARG A 209 50.92 25.35 23.33
CA ARG A 209 51.44 25.33 21.95
C ARG A 209 52.73 24.51 21.92
N ARG A 210 52.73 23.37 21.24
CA ARG A 210 53.93 22.57 21.00
C ARG A 210 54.69 23.19 19.83
N THR A 211 55.90 23.70 20.10
CA THR A 211 56.90 24.07 19.09
C THR A 211 57.80 22.88 18.81
N GLY A 212 58.02 22.58 17.53
CA GLY A 212 58.80 21.47 17.02
C GLY A 212 58.21 20.99 15.71
#